data_AF-A0A954D286-F1
#
_entry.id   AF-A0A954D286-F1
#
_cell.length_a   1.000
_cell.length_b   1.000
_cell.length_c   1.000
_cell.angle_alpha   90.00
_cell.angle_beta   90.00
_cell.angle_gamma   90.00
#
_symmetry.space_group_name_H-M   'P 1'
#
loop_
_entity.id
_entity.type
_entity.pdbx_description
1 polymer ?
#
loop_
_entity_poly.entity_id
_entity_poly.type
_entity_poly.pdbx_seq_one_letter_code
_entity_poly.pdbx_strand_id
1 'polypeptide(L)'
;KVREAVLMNKTIVEDLGDDGDAQRRLAAAICDMKNGRSLAVFAKKAIEKAATKLGDDQELQKTRYRVLHDLLGLPDEARKLVEAMVKKEQLGTNLNNFVWYLMVETPDAGKFPSLALLGARRMLTAQSIAENEWDTIALAFFRNGLIDEAIQYQQKALDMGRGQDPDYLGRMKMYLAAKKVRDAAKRAKSAGDGKQEAAANGAKASGGERK
;
A
#
# COMPACT_ATOMS: atom_id res chain seq x y z
N LYS A 1 -21.55 -15.10 -19.59
CA LYS A 1 -20.97 -13.90 -18.92
C LYS A 1 -19.58 -14.13 -18.34
N VAL A 2 -19.37 -14.80 -17.19
CA VAL A 2 -18.00 -14.99 -16.62
C VAL A 2 -17.10 -15.83 -17.55
N ARG A 3 -17.63 -16.92 -18.11
CA ARG A 3 -16.88 -17.81 -19.02
C ARG A 3 -16.47 -17.12 -20.34
N GLU A 4 -17.32 -16.25 -20.87
CA GLU A 4 -17.03 -15.45 -22.07
C GLU A 4 -15.98 -14.37 -21.80
N ALA A 5 -16.05 -13.70 -20.65
CA ALA A 5 -15.02 -12.74 -20.24
C ALA A 5 -13.66 -13.41 -20.04
N VAL A 6 -13.63 -14.62 -19.48
CA VAL A 6 -12.40 -15.42 -19.34
C VAL A 6 -11.86 -15.85 -20.72
N LEU A 7 -12.73 -16.22 -21.66
CA LEU A 7 -12.32 -16.61 -23.00
C LEU A 7 -11.75 -15.42 -23.79
N MET A 8 -12.42 -14.26 -23.73
CA MET A 8 -11.93 -13.02 -24.35
C MET A 8 -10.55 -12.63 -23.81
N ASN A 9 -10.33 -12.74 -22.49
CA ASN A 9 -9.05 -12.39 -21.89
C ASN A 9 -7.90 -13.35 -22.26
N LYS A 10 -8.20 -14.64 -22.47
CA LYS A 10 -7.19 -15.59 -22.98
C LYS A 10 -6.74 -15.20 -24.38
N THR A 11 -7.68 -14.85 -25.25
CA THR A 11 -7.40 -14.42 -26.62
C THR A 11 -6.59 -13.13 -26.63
N ILE A 12 -6.92 -12.16 -25.78
CA ILE A 12 -6.19 -10.88 -25.69
C ILE A 12 -4.70 -11.07 -25.33
N VAL A 13 -4.35 -11.91 -24.35
CA VAL A 13 -2.92 -12.14 -23.98
C VAL A 13 -2.12 -12.76 -25.14
N GLU A 14 -2.76 -13.56 -25.99
CA GLU A 14 -2.10 -14.15 -27.16
C GLU A 14 -2.08 -13.18 -28.35
N ASP A 15 -3.16 -12.42 -28.56
CA ASP A 15 -3.28 -11.44 -29.65
C ASP A 15 -2.30 -10.28 -29.50
N LEU A 16 -2.02 -9.85 -28.26
CA LEU A 16 -0.96 -8.88 -27.99
C LEU A 16 0.44 -9.42 -28.31
N GLY A 17 0.58 -10.73 -28.52
CA GLY A 17 1.81 -11.39 -28.90
C GLY A 17 2.96 -11.11 -27.93
N ASP A 18 4.06 -10.66 -28.50
CA ASP A 18 5.35 -10.42 -27.86
C ASP A 18 5.60 -8.93 -27.56
N ASP A 19 4.61 -8.04 -27.69
CA ASP A 19 4.75 -6.64 -27.32
C ASP A 19 4.79 -6.49 -25.79
N GLY A 20 5.99 -6.30 -25.25
CA GLY A 20 6.19 -6.23 -23.80
C GLY A 20 5.45 -5.06 -23.14
N ASP A 21 5.32 -3.93 -23.82
CA ASP A 21 4.65 -2.75 -23.28
C ASP A 21 3.14 -2.93 -23.27
N ALA A 22 2.58 -3.51 -24.33
CA ALA A 22 1.16 -3.85 -24.38
C ALA A 22 0.81 -4.89 -23.30
N GLN A 23 1.65 -5.91 -23.10
CA GLN A 23 1.47 -6.92 -22.06
C GLN A 23 1.52 -6.30 -20.64
N ARG A 24 2.48 -5.40 -20.39
CA ARG A 24 2.55 -4.65 -19.12
C ARG A 24 1.30 -3.81 -18.88
N ARG A 25 0.83 -3.06 -19.89
CA ARG A 25 -0.39 -2.23 -19.81
C ARG A 25 -1.65 -3.07 -19.57
N LEU A 26 -1.75 -4.25 -20.19
CA LEU A 26 -2.84 -5.19 -19.93
C LEU A 26 -2.85 -5.64 -18.46
N ALA A 27 -1.70 -6.04 -17.92
CA ALA A 27 -1.61 -6.43 -16.51
C ALA A 27 -1.98 -5.27 -15.57
N ALA A 28 -1.51 -4.05 -15.85
CA ALA A 28 -1.88 -2.86 -15.09
C ALA A 28 -3.39 -2.59 -15.14
N ALA A 29 -4.00 -2.69 -16.32
CA ALA A 29 -5.44 -2.53 -16.48
C ALA A 29 -6.24 -3.58 -15.69
N ILE A 30 -5.79 -4.85 -15.66
CA ILE A 30 -6.42 -5.90 -14.85
C ILE A 30 -6.36 -5.55 -13.35
N CYS A 31 -5.25 -5.00 -12.87
CA CYS A 31 -5.12 -4.55 -11.47
C CYS A 31 -6.11 -3.43 -11.11
N ASP A 32 -6.51 -2.59 -12.07
CA ASP A 32 -7.47 -1.50 -11.86
C ASP A 32 -8.95 -1.96 -11.94
N MET A 33 -9.21 -3.19 -12.39
CA MET A 33 -10.58 -3.72 -12.51
C MET A 33 -11.15 -4.13 -11.15
N LYS A 34 -12.43 -3.81 -10.91
CA LYS A 34 -13.19 -4.22 -9.71
C LYS A 34 -13.13 -5.73 -9.43
N ASN A 35 -13.07 -6.56 -10.48
CA ASN A 35 -12.99 -8.02 -10.41
C ASN A 35 -11.62 -8.57 -10.83
N GLY A 36 -10.55 -7.77 -10.77
CA GLY A 36 -9.22 -8.13 -11.27
C GLY A 36 -8.67 -9.44 -10.70
N ARG A 37 -9.00 -9.80 -9.46
CA ARG A 37 -8.59 -11.07 -8.84
C ARG A 37 -9.03 -12.30 -9.63
N SER A 38 -10.21 -12.26 -10.23
CA SER A 38 -10.70 -13.36 -11.09
C SER A 38 -9.87 -13.54 -12.37
N LEU A 39 -9.05 -12.53 -12.71
CA LEU A 39 -8.17 -12.48 -13.88
C LEU A 39 -6.69 -12.54 -13.51
N ALA A 40 -6.34 -12.85 -12.25
CA ALA A 40 -4.97 -12.78 -11.75
C ALA A 40 -3.99 -13.66 -12.53
N VAL A 41 -4.43 -14.84 -13.00
CA VAL A 41 -3.63 -15.76 -13.82
C VAL A 41 -3.23 -15.11 -15.15
N PHE A 42 -4.13 -14.33 -15.77
CA PHE A 42 -3.84 -13.62 -17.02
C PHE A 42 -2.87 -12.47 -16.79
N ALA A 43 -3.07 -11.68 -15.72
CA ALA A 43 -2.16 -10.61 -15.36
C ALA A 43 -0.73 -11.13 -15.09
N LYS A 44 -0.62 -12.28 -14.40
CA LYS A 44 0.67 -12.96 -14.15
C LYS A 44 1.34 -13.36 -15.47
N LYS A 45 0.62 -14.02 -16.37
CA LYS A 45 1.14 -14.45 -17.67
C LYS A 45 1.57 -13.26 -18.54
N ALA A 46 0.78 -12.18 -18.55
CA ALA A 46 1.11 -10.95 -19.27
C ALA A 46 2.41 -10.32 -18.74
N ILE A 47 2.58 -10.25 -17.40
CA ILE A 47 3.83 -9.76 -16.80
C ILE A 47 5.03 -10.66 -17.11
N GLU A 48 4.86 -11.98 -17.12
CA GLU A 48 5.92 -12.91 -17.51
C GLU A 48 6.37 -12.70 -18.95
N LYS A 49 5.41 -12.53 -19.89
CA LYS A 49 5.71 -12.15 -21.28
C LYS A 49 6.43 -10.80 -21.36
N ALA A 50 5.92 -9.78 -20.68
CA ALA A 50 6.51 -8.45 -20.65
C ALA A 50 7.96 -8.46 -20.16
N ALA A 51 8.26 -9.25 -19.13
CA ALA A 51 9.60 -9.39 -18.57
C ALA A 51 10.62 -9.94 -19.57
N THR A 52 10.20 -10.77 -20.53
CA THR A 52 11.12 -11.28 -21.58
C THR A 52 11.61 -10.21 -22.55
N LYS A 53 10.93 -9.05 -22.62
CA LYS A 53 11.21 -7.98 -23.58
C LYS A 53 11.74 -6.71 -22.92
N LEU A 54 11.15 -6.35 -21.78
CA LEU A 54 11.46 -5.10 -21.08
C LEU A 54 12.59 -5.27 -20.04
N GLY A 55 12.98 -6.50 -19.72
CA GLY A 55 14.02 -6.77 -18.72
C GLY A 55 13.65 -6.19 -17.36
N ASP A 56 14.46 -5.26 -16.87
CA ASP A 56 14.34 -4.66 -15.53
C ASP A 56 13.72 -3.25 -15.55
N ASP A 57 12.82 -3.00 -16.50
CA ASP A 57 12.02 -1.77 -16.57
C ASP A 57 11.29 -1.46 -15.24
N GLN A 58 11.35 -0.21 -14.81
CA GLN A 58 10.81 0.21 -13.50
C GLN A 58 9.28 0.10 -13.45
N GLU A 59 8.60 0.48 -14.54
CA GLU A 59 7.14 0.40 -14.63
C GLU A 59 6.65 -1.05 -14.66
N LEU A 60 7.41 -1.95 -15.28
CA LEU A 60 7.18 -3.39 -15.21
C LEU A 60 7.26 -3.89 -13.77
N GLN A 61 8.30 -3.51 -13.01
CA GLN A 61 8.42 -3.97 -11.62
C GLN A 61 7.30 -3.42 -10.72
N LYS A 62 6.88 -2.16 -10.89
CA LYS A 62 5.70 -1.60 -10.22
C LYS A 62 4.45 -2.40 -10.55
N THR A 63 4.24 -2.73 -11.83
CA THR A 63 3.07 -3.52 -12.25
C THR A 63 3.13 -4.95 -11.70
N ARG A 64 4.30 -5.58 -11.71
CA ARG A 64 4.53 -6.91 -11.14
C ARG A 64 4.24 -6.95 -9.65
N TYR A 65 4.62 -5.90 -8.91
CA TYR A 65 4.27 -5.75 -7.50
C TYR A 65 2.75 -5.79 -7.29
N ARG A 66 1.97 -5.03 -8.08
CA ARG A 66 0.49 -5.03 -7.98
C ARG A 66 -0.10 -6.40 -8.26
N VAL A 67 0.40 -7.09 -9.29
CA VAL A 67 -0.09 -8.44 -9.61
C VAL A 67 0.16 -9.40 -8.44
N LEU A 68 1.35 -9.39 -7.85
CA LEU A 68 1.68 -10.24 -6.70
C LEU A 68 0.84 -9.86 -5.46
N HIS A 69 0.80 -8.59 -5.11
CA HIS A 69 0.18 -8.11 -3.87
C HIS A 69 -1.36 -8.05 -3.97
N ASP A 70 -1.89 -7.34 -4.95
CA ASP A 70 -3.32 -6.99 -5.03
C ASP A 70 -4.17 -8.14 -5.58
N LEU A 71 -3.64 -8.82 -6.61
CA LEU A 71 -4.36 -9.84 -7.36
C LEU A 71 -4.13 -11.25 -6.83
N LEU A 72 -2.88 -11.63 -6.60
CA LEU A 72 -2.51 -13.00 -6.21
C LEU A 72 -2.49 -13.22 -4.70
N GLY A 73 -2.45 -12.15 -3.88
CA GLY A 73 -2.37 -12.28 -2.43
C GLY A 73 -1.04 -12.90 -1.98
N LEU A 74 0.05 -12.56 -2.67
CA LEU A 74 1.42 -13.06 -2.47
C LEU A 74 2.31 -11.94 -1.88
N PRO A 75 2.10 -11.54 -0.62
CA PRO A 75 2.75 -10.37 -0.02
C PRO A 75 4.26 -10.58 0.21
N ASP A 76 4.71 -11.81 0.41
CA ASP A 76 6.13 -12.10 0.64
C ASP A 76 6.93 -12.07 -0.66
N GLU A 77 6.37 -12.58 -1.76
CA GLU A 77 6.92 -12.44 -3.11
C GLU A 77 6.95 -10.97 -3.54
N ALA A 78 5.86 -10.24 -3.28
CA ALA A 78 5.81 -8.81 -3.52
C ALA A 78 6.91 -8.09 -2.72
N ARG A 79 7.11 -8.43 -1.45
CA ARG A 79 8.19 -7.86 -0.62
C ARG A 79 9.58 -8.16 -1.19
N LYS A 80 9.87 -9.41 -1.55
CA LYS A 80 11.16 -9.82 -2.14
C LYS A 80 11.46 -9.05 -3.42
N LEU A 81 10.44 -8.80 -4.25
CA LEU A 81 10.57 -7.99 -5.45
C LEU A 81 11.02 -6.57 -5.11
N VAL A 82 10.40 -5.92 -4.13
CA VAL A 82 10.76 -4.57 -3.68
C VAL A 82 12.18 -4.54 -3.13
N GLU A 83 12.53 -5.50 -2.28
CA GLU A 83 13.90 -5.61 -1.76
C GLU A 83 14.92 -5.74 -2.89
N ALA A 84 14.60 -6.48 -3.96
CA ALA A 84 15.45 -6.60 -5.13
C ALA A 84 15.54 -5.28 -5.91
N MET A 85 14.42 -4.58 -6.14
CA MET A 85 14.41 -3.26 -6.78
C MET A 85 15.32 -2.27 -6.02
N VAL A 86 15.15 -2.23 -4.70
CA VAL A 86 15.87 -1.32 -3.81
C VAL A 86 17.35 -1.70 -3.65
N LYS A 87 17.72 -2.97 -3.76
CA LYS A 87 19.13 -3.41 -3.79
C LYS A 87 19.81 -3.07 -5.12
N LYS A 88 19.07 -3.22 -6.23
CA LYS A 88 19.62 -3.09 -7.58
C LYS A 88 19.85 -1.63 -7.95
N GLU A 89 18.86 -0.79 -7.69
CA GLU A 89 19.05 0.65 -7.84
C GLU A 89 19.93 1.09 -6.64
N GLN A 90 21.11 1.69 -6.90
CA GLN A 90 21.95 2.32 -5.87
C GLN A 90 21.24 3.58 -5.34
N LEU A 91 20.08 3.41 -4.72
CA LEU A 91 19.10 4.44 -4.44
C LEU A 91 19.45 5.34 -3.25
N GLY A 92 20.72 5.61 -2.97
CA GLY A 92 21.10 6.42 -1.79
C GLY A 92 20.22 7.66 -1.63
N THR A 93 20.23 8.55 -2.61
CA THR A 93 19.34 9.72 -2.71
C THR A 93 18.05 9.45 -3.49
N ASN A 94 18.03 8.41 -4.34
CA ASN A 94 16.87 8.11 -5.17
C ASN A 94 15.76 7.33 -4.44
N LEU A 95 16.04 6.72 -3.27
CA LEU A 95 15.03 5.93 -2.53
C LEU A 95 13.98 6.85 -1.94
N ASN A 96 14.42 7.99 -1.40
CA ASN A 96 13.51 9.03 -0.93
C ASN A 96 12.57 9.49 -2.05
N ASN A 97 13.12 9.86 -3.21
CA ASN A 97 12.33 10.31 -4.36
C ASN A 97 11.40 9.20 -4.87
N PHE A 98 11.88 7.96 -4.93
CA PHE A 98 11.06 6.80 -5.29
C PHE A 98 9.86 6.65 -4.35
N VAL A 99 10.10 6.65 -3.03
CA VAL A 99 9.04 6.54 -2.03
C VAL A 99 8.08 7.72 -2.11
N TRP A 100 8.59 8.93 -2.26
CA TRP A 100 7.80 10.14 -2.43
C TRP A 100 6.87 10.08 -3.65
N TYR A 101 7.41 9.72 -4.82
CA TYR A 101 6.64 9.65 -6.05
C TYR A 101 5.52 8.60 -6.01
N LEU A 102 5.71 7.49 -5.29
CA LEU A 102 4.63 6.52 -5.06
C LEU A 102 3.44 7.11 -4.28
N MET A 103 3.64 8.21 -3.56
CA MET A 103 2.64 8.79 -2.67
C MET A 103 2.08 10.14 -3.12
N VAL A 104 2.86 10.95 -3.84
CA VAL A 104 2.57 12.38 -4.05
C VAL A 104 2.44 12.76 -5.51
N GLU A 105 3.24 12.21 -6.42
CA GLU A 105 3.31 12.71 -7.81
C GLU A 105 2.71 11.76 -8.86
N THR A 106 2.06 12.36 -9.87
CA THR A 106 1.63 11.74 -11.14
C THR A 106 0.61 10.59 -10.98
N PRO A 107 0.16 9.87 -12.04
CA PRO A 107 -1.11 9.11 -11.99
C PRO A 107 -1.12 7.94 -11.00
N ASP A 108 0.00 7.66 -10.34
CA ASP A 108 0.20 6.56 -9.41
C ASP A 108 0.13 6.96 -7.93
N ALA A 109 -0.02 8.25 -7.63
CA ALA A 109 -0.11 8.76 -6.28
C ALA A 109 -1.16 8.01 -5.45
N GLY A 110 -0.70 7.31 -4.41
CA GLY A 110 -1.55 6.57 -3.49
C GLY A 110 -2.02 5.20 -3.97
N LYS A 111 -1.63 4.74 -5.16
CA LYS A 111 -1.91 3.37 -5.63
C LYS A 111 -1.03 2.32 -4.96
N PHE A 112 0.12 2.74 -4.42
CA PHE A 112 1.15 1.84 -3.91
C PHE A 112 1.53 2.11 -2.43
N PRO A 113 0.57 2.23 -1.49
CA PRO A 113 0.88 2.58 -0.10
C PRO A 113 1.81 1.55 0.55
N SER A 114 1.54 0.26 0.36
CA SER A 114 2.36 -0.82 0.92
C SER A 114 3.80 -0.83 0.36
N LEU A 115 3.98 -0.49 -0.92
CA LEU A 115 5.30 -0.36 -1.54
C LEU A 115 6.08 0.82 -0.96
N ALA A 116 5.41 1.97 -0.82
CA ALA A 116 5.99 3.16 -0.19
C ALA A 116 6.41 2.87 1.25
N LEU A 117 5.62 2.11 2.02
CA LEU A 117 5.96 1.70 3.38
C LEU A 117 7.21 0.82 3.42
N LEU A 118 7.35 -0.13 2.49
CA LEU A 118 8.56 -0.97 2.41
C LEU A 118 9.80 -0.13 2.13
N GLY A 119 9.73 0.82 1.19
CA GLY A 119 10.82 1.76 0.91
C GLY A 119 11.15 2.62 2.12
N ALA A 120 10.14 3.18 2.81
CA ALA A 120 10.33 3.95 4.04
C ALA A 120 10.98 3.12 5.17
N ARG A 121 10.60 1.85 5.33
CA ARG A 121 11.25 0.94 6.29
C ARG A 121 12.70 0.67 5.95
N ARG A 122 13.06 0.63 4.66
CA ARG A 122 14.46 0.57 4.26
C ARG A 122 15.20 1.87 4.58
N MET A 123 14.59 3.03 4.33
CA MET A 123 15.20 4.33 4.68
C MET A 123 15.54 4.41 6.19
N LEU A 124 14.71 3.83 7.06
CA LEU A 124 14.96 3.72 8.50
C LEU A 124 16.23 2.93 8.89
N THR A 125 16.82 2.19 7.96
CA THR A 125 18.08 1.44 8.18
C THR A 125 19.33 2.20 7.74
N ALA A 126 19.18 3.43 7.23
CA ALA A 126 20.29 4.29 6.87
C ALA A 126 21.03 4.79 8.12
N GLN A 127 22.35 5.04 7.99
CA GLN A 127 23.17 5.56 9.09
C GLN A 127 22.79 6.99 9.48
N SER A 128 22.37 7.80 8.51
CA SER A 128 21.84 9.14 8.69
C SER A 128 20.60 9.31 7.80
N ILE A 129 19.60 10.02 8.32
CA ILE A 129 18.34 10.30 7.61
C ILE A 129 18.14 11.81 7.64
N ALA A 130 18.01 12.42 6.46
CA ALA A 130 17.80 13.85 6.29
C ALA A 130 16.37 14.27 6.66
N GLU A 131 16.13 15.57 6.83
CA GLU A 131 14.84 16.08 7.29
C GLU A 131 13.68 15.81 6.30
N ASN A 132 13.96 15.91 5.00
CA ASN A 132 12.99 15.58 3.94
C ASN A 132 12.73 14.07 3.83
N GLU A 133 13.71 13.25 4.22
CA GLU A 133 13.56 11.80 4.28
C GLU A 133 12.66 11.39 5.46
N TRP A 134 12.79 12.06 6.61
CA TRP A 134 11.88 11.85 7.74
C TRP A 134 10.43 12.19 7.38
N ASP A 135 10.19 13.28 6.65
CA ASP A 135 8.86 13.65 6.16
C ASP A 135 8.29 12.60 5.19
N THR A 136 9.11 12.11 4.27
CA THR A 136 8.74 11.03 3.35
C THR A 136 8.40 9.74 4.08
N ILE A 137 9.22 9.34 5.07
CA ILE A 137 8.93 8.18 5.93
C ILE A 137 7.60 8.39 6.66
N ALA A 138 7.38 9.55 7.27
CA ALA A 138 6.16 9.86 8.00
C ALA A 138 4.91 9.73 7.12
N LEU A 139 4.95 10.28 5.90
CA LEU A 139 3.87 10.18 4.93
C LEU A 139 3.59 8.72 4.53
N ALA A 140 4.62 7.90 4.33
CA ALA A 140 4.46 6.49 3.99
C ALA A 140 3.76 5.71 5.12
N PHE A 141 4.15 5.94 6.37
CA PHE A 141 3.47 5.32 7.52
C PHE A 141 2.03 5.79 7.64
N PHE A 142 1.78 7.09 7.45
CA PHE A 142 0.42 7.64 7.50
C PHE A 142 -0.51 7.03 6.46
N ARG A 143 -0.06 6.93 5.20
CA ARG A 143 -0.82 6.35 4.08
C ARG A 143 -1.17 4.87 4.29
N ASN A 144 -0.49 4.19 5.21
CA ASN A 144 -0.74 2.80 5.60
C ASN A 144 -1.49 2.67 6.93
N GLY A 145 -2.04 3.76 7.47
CA GLY A 145 -2.82 3.76 8.72
C GLY A 145 -1.97 3.62 10.00
N LEU A 146 -0.65 3.65 9.90
CA LEU A 146 0.30 3.61 11.02
C LEU A 146 0.48 5.03 11.59
N ILE A 147 -0.62 5.58 12.13
CA ILE A 147 -0.74 7.00 12.49
C ILE A 147 0.23 7.40 13.61
N ASP A 148 0.47 6.52 14.60
CA ASP A 148 1.30 6.86 15.74
C ASP A 148 2.78 7.01 15.33
N GLU A 149 3.27 6.08 14.53
CA GLU A 149 4.61 6.12 13.94
C GLU A 149 4.76 7.29 12.97
N ALA A 150 3.73 7.58 12.17
CA ALA A 150 3.75 8.74 11.28
C ALA A 150 3.95 10.06 12.05
N ILE A 151 3.25 10.23 13.18
CA ILE A 151 3.43 11.40 14.07
C ILE A 151 4.86 11.43 14.61
N GLN A 152 5.36 10.30 15.10
CA GLN A 152 6.72 10.21 15.64
C GLN A 152 7.77 10.62 14.60
N TYR A 153 7.66 10.14 13.36
CA TYR A 153 8.63 10.45 12.31
C TYR A 153 8.47 11.88 11.78
N GLN A 154 7.26 12.42 11.68
CA GLN A 154 7.06 13.82 11.32
C GLN A 154 7.66 14.76 12.35
N GLN A 155 7.57 14.41 13.64
CA GLN A 155 8.19 15.21 14.69
C GLN A 155 9.71 15.29 14.52
N LYS A 156 10.37 14.18 14.17
CA LYS A 156 11.81 14.19 13.84
C LYS A 156 12.14 15.13 12.69
N ALA A 157 11.30 15.14 11.65
CA ALA A 157 11.47 16.05 10.51
C ALA A 157 11.39 17.53 10.94
N LEU A 158 10.43 17.87 11.82
CA LEU A 158 10.27 19.21 12.38
C LEU A 158 11.46 19.62 13.27
N ASP A 159 11.93 18.71 14.12
CA ASP A 159 13.03 18.95 15.07
C ASP A 159 14.38 19.21 14.36
N MET A 160 14.55 18.68 13.14
CA MET A 160 15.77 18.83 12.33
C MET A 160 15.86 20.12 11.51
N GLY A 161 15.03 21.12 11.83
CA GLY A 161 15.12 22.47 11.23
C GLY A 161 13.95 22.87 10.33
N ARG A 162 12.93 22.02 10.21
CA ARG A 162 11.66 22.34 9.49
C ARG A 162 10.53 22.74 10.44
N GLY A 163 10.83 23.04 11.71
CA GLY A 163 9.83 23.35 12.74
C GLY A 163 8.91 24.53 12.43
N GLN A 164 9.25 25.38 11.46
CA GLN A 164 8.43 26.51 10.99
C GLN A 164 7.96 26.34 9.54
N ASP A 165 8.27 25.22 8.89
CA ASP A 165 7.86 24.94 7.52
C ASP A 165 6.33 24.66 7.47
N PRO A 166 5.54 25.48 6.76
CA PRO A 166 4.09 25.34 6.73
C PRO A 166 3.61 23.98 6.22
N ASP A 167 4.32 23.35 5.29
CA ASP A 167 3.92 22.06 4.71
C ASP A 167 4.08 20.94 5.73
N TYR A 168 5.18 20.96 6.50
CA TYR A 168 5.47 19.95 7.53
C TYR A 168 4.50 20.10 8.70
N LEU A 169 4.23 21.34 9.13
CA LEU A 169 3.24 21.63 10.16
C LEU A 169 1.82 21.24 9.70
N GLY A 170 1.49 21.47 8.42
CA GLY A 170 0.24 21.05 7.81
C GLY A 170 0.04 19.53 7.87
N ARG A 171 1.06 18.75 7.50
CA ARG A 171 1.05 17.27 7.61
C ARG A 171 0.91 16.81 9.05
N MET A 172 1.68 17.39 9.97
CA MET A 172 1.56 17.06 11.40
C MET A 172 0.14 17.30 11.92
N LYS A 173 -0.48 18.44 11.59
CA LYS A 173 -1.86 18.75 11.96
C LYS A 173 -2.83 17.71 11.40
N MET A 174 -2.66 17.29 10.14
CA MET A 174 -3.46 16.24 9.51
C MET A 174 -3.32 14.90 10.26
N TYR A 175 -2.10 14.48 10.61
CA TYR A 175 -1.86 13.22 11.32
C TYR A 175 -2.49 13.22 12.72
N LEU A 176 -2.35 14.32 13.46
CA LEU A 176 -2.97 14.49 14.78
C LEU A 176 -4.51 14.46 14.71
N ALA A 177 -5.11 15.07 13.68
CA ALA A 177 -6.55 15.01 13.45
C ALA A 177 -7.02 13.57 13.19
N ALA A 178 -6.30 12.83 12.34
CA ALA A 178 -6.60 11.43 12.05
C ALA A 178 -6.50 10.54 13.31
N LYS A 179 -5.50 10.77 14.17
CA LYS A 179 -5.36 10.08 15.47
C LYS A 179 -6.59 10.31 16.36
N LYS A 180 -7.04 11.55 16.51
CA LYS A 180 -8.23 11.88 17.32
C LYS A 180 -9.47 11.12 16.84
N VAL A 181 -9.69 11.06 15.52
CA VAL A 181 -10.82 10.31 14.92
C VAL A 181 -10.71 8.82 15.20
N ARG A 182 -9.53 8.22 14.97
CA ARG A 182 -9.27 6.79 15.23
C ARG A 182 -9.53 6.44 16.70
N ASP A 183 -9.04 7.27 17.62
CA ASP A 183 -9.15 7.01 19.06
C ASP A 183 -10.59 7.20 19.55
N ALA A 184 -11.35 8.16 18.99
CA ALA A 184 -12.78 8.29 19.25
C ALA A 184 -13.57 7.07 18.75
N ALA A 185 -13.28 6.58 17.54
CA ALA A 185 -13.91 5.39 16.98
C ALA A 185 -13.63 4.13 17.82
N LYS A 186 -12.38 3.96 18.30
CA LYS A 186 -12.02 2.86 19.22
C LYS A 186 -12.82 2.91 20.52
N ARG A 187 -12.96 4.09 21.14
CA ARG A 187 -13.77 4.27 22.37
C ARG A 187 -15.25 3.99 22.15
N ALA A 188 -15.81 4.43 21.02
CA ALA A 188 -17.21 4.16 20.68
C ALA A 188 -17.47 2.66 20.51
N LYS A 189 -16.55 1.93 19.86
CA LYS A 189 -16.65 0.48 19.69
C LYS A 189 -16.61 -0.26 21.02
N SER A 190 -15.65 0.06 21.90
CA SER A 190 -15.56 -0.56 23.23
C SER A 190 -16.79 -0.30 24.10
N ALA A 191 -17.42 0.88 23.98
CA ALA A 191 -18.65 1.20 24.69
C ALA A 191 -19.88 0.46 24.13
N GLY A 192 -19.89 0.12 22.84
CA GLY A 192 -20.94 -0.67 22.21
C GLY A 192 -20.87 -2.15 22.58
N ASP A 193 -19.66 -2.73 22.53
CA ASP A 193 -19.42 -4.15 22.82
C ASP A 193 -19.76 -4.47 24.30
N GLY A 194 -19.40 -3.59 25.24
CA GLY A 194 -19.73 -3.76 26.65
C GLY A 194 -21.23 -3.72 26.97
N LYS A 195 -22.04 -3.00 26.17
CA LYS A 195 -23.51 -2.99 26.34
C LYS A 195 -24.17 -4.29 25.85
N GLN A 196 -23.64 -4.90 24.80
CA GLN A 196 -24.15 -6.19 24.29
C GLN A 196 -23.83 -7.33 25.25
N GLU A 197 -22.65 -7.33 25.86
CA GLU A 197 -22.25 -8.34 26.85
C GLU A 197 -23.07 -8.23 28.16
N ALA A 198 -23.33 -7.01 28.63
CA ALA A 198 -24.20 -6.77 29.79
C ALA A 198 -25.65 -7.23 29.55
N ALA A 199 -26.20 -6.98 28.35
CA ALA A 199 -27.55 -7.45 27.98
C ALA A 199 -27.63 -8.99 27.87
N ALA A 200 -26.60 -9.64 27.34
CA ALA A 200 -26.54 -11.10 27.23
C ALA A 200 -26.44 -11.80 28.60
N ASN A 201 -25.72 -11.21 29.56
CA ASN A 201 -25.61 -11.75 30.91
C ASN A 201 -26.88 -11.51 31.75
N GLY A 202 -27.56 -10.38 31.56
CA GLY A 202 -28.84 -10.10 32.22
C GLY A 202 -29.95 -11.09 31.82
N ALA A 203 -30.03 -11.50 30.55
CA ALA A 203 -31.05 -12.42 30.05
C ALA A 203 -30.87 -13.87 30.56
N LYS A 204 -29.64 -14.30 30.89
CA LYS A 204 -29.39 -15.63 31.47
C LYS A 204 -29.77 -15.72 32.94
N ALA A 205 -29.70 -14.62 33.68
CA ALA A 205 -30.02 -14.61 35.12
C ALA A 205 -31.53 -14.72 35.39
N SER A 206 -32.40 -14.24 34.50
CA SER A 206 -33.86 -14.25 34.68
C SER A 206 -34.57 -15.54 34.22
N GLY A 207 -33.84 -16.54 33.70
CA GLY A 207 -34.41 -17.79 33.19
C GLY A 207 -34.45 -18.97 34.19
N GLY A 208 -33.99 -18.77 35.43
CA GLY A 208 -33.71 -19.85 36.39
C GLY A 208 -34.84 -20.25 37.36
N GLU A 209 -35.92 -19.47 37.49
CA GLU A 209 -37.00 -19.75 38.45
C GLU A 209 -38.29 -20.18 37.76
N ARG A 210 -38.35 -21.44 37.32
CA ARG A 210 -39.63 -22.18 37.21
C ARG A 210 -39.38 -23.64 37.59
N LYS A 211 -39.59 -23.96 38.86
CA LYS A 211 -39.94 -25.29 39.36
C LYS A 211 -41.03 -25.15 40.39
#